data_AF-A0A2N7B6M1-F1
#
_entry.id   AF-A0A2N7B6M1-F1
#
_cell.length_a   1.000
_cell.length_b   1.000
_cell.length_c   1.000
_cell.angle_alpha   90.00
_cell.angle_beta   90.00
_cell.angle_gamma   90.00
#
_symmetry.space_group_name_H-M   'P 1'
#
loop_
_entity.id
_entity.type
_entity.pdbx_description
1 polymer ?
#
loop_
_entity_poly.entity_id
_entity_poly.type
_entity_poly.pdbx_seq_one_letter_code
_entity_poly.pdbx_strand_id
1 'polypeptide(L)'
;MHFFLRGNIKFKSHQIMTFLRISLFLFILSVQQVALAQVQSKGIAPSALPAGLLYKGKPLQVLQFHDQTGDYIALTTETTTREDEAHIAAYVFGANGSKLWQLNDGIADCPLDRVAAFVPGSFKVTDLNKNGKAEVWVAYRIGCRGDVSPSELKIIMHEGTTKYAMRGVGKLKVGNALQPDGGTMTSNGFRKSAFNTHAEQLWKAYLVEVME
;
A
#
# COMPACT_ATOMS: atom_id res chain seq x y z
N MET A 1 59.82 -34.26 37.70
CA MET A 1 59.41 -33.46 36.53
C MET A 1 57.88 -33.37 36.52
N HIS A 2 57.28 -32.48 37.31
CA HIS A 2 55.85 -32.18 37.24
C HIS A 2 55.63 -30.71 37.62
N PHE A 3 55.36 -29.90 36.60
CA PHE A 3 54.93 -28.51 36.71
C PHE A 3 53.41 -28.52 36.84
N PHE A 4 52.87 -28.03 37.95
CA PHE A 4 51.45 -27.71 38.10
C PHE A 4 51.31 -26.21 38.37
N LEU A 5 51.10 -25.42 37.31
CA LEU A 5 50.68 -24.03 37.43
C LEU A 5 49.15 -23.98 37.46
N ARG A 6 48.56 -23.96 38.65
CA ARG A 6 47.18 -23.51 38.87
C ARG A 6 47.18 -21.97 38.94
N GLY A 7 46.94 -21.32 37.81
CA GLY A 7 46.67 -19.89 37.75
C GLY A 7 45.22 -19.61 38.19
N ASN A 8 45.03 -19.12 39.42
CA ASN A 8 43.75 -18.61 39.89
C ASN A 8 43.51 -17.21 39.29
N ILE A 9 42.62 -17.13 38.30
CA ILE A 9 42.19 -15.86 37.72
C ILE A 9 41.19 -15.20 38.70
N LYS A 10 41.67 -14.24 39.52
CA LYS A 10 40.81 -13.37 40.32
C LYS A 10 40.37 -12.17 39.50
N PHE A 11 39.19 -12.24 38.87
CA PHE A 11 38.55 -11.06 38.31
C PHE A 11 38.06 -10.16 39.46
N LYS A 12 38.57 -8.93 39.53
CA LYS A 12 38.12 -7.92 40.50
C LYS A 12 36.66 -7.56 40.20
N SER A 13 35.80 -7.53 41.23
CA SER A 13 34.37 -7.15 41.15
C SER A 13 34.10 -5.89 40.30
N HIS A 14 34.99 -4.91 40.38
CA HIS A 14 34.91 -3.69 39.56
C HIS A 14 35.00 -3.95 38.05
N GLN A 15 35.85 -4.88 37.62
CA GLN A 15 35.96 -5.27 36.19
C GLN A 15 34.67 -5.95 35.72
N ILE A 16 34.10 -6.85 36.53
CA ILE A 16 32.85 -7.57 36.22
C ILE A 16 31.67 -6.61 36.05
N MET A 17 31.52 -5.63 36.95
CA MET A 17 30.47 -4.62 36.85
C MET A 17 30.62 -3.73 35.61
N THR A 18 31.85 -3.41 35.21
CA THR A 18 32.11 -2.63 33.99
C THR A 18 31.79 -3.43 32.73
N PHE A 19 32.19 -4.72 32.66
CA PHE A 19 31.80 -5.60 31.56
C PHE A 19 30.29 -5.82 31.46
N LEU A 20 29.60 -5.98 32.60
CA LEU A 20 28.13 -6.14 32.61
C LEU A 20 27.41 -4.88 32.12
N ARG A 21 27.91 -3.69 32.49
CA ARG A 21 27.40 -2.41 32.00
C ARG A 21 27.64 -2.24 30.50
N ILE A 22 28.81 -2.57 30.00
CA ILE A 22 29.14 -2.49 28.57
C ILE A 22 28.29 -3.47 27.76
N SER A 23 28.15 -4.73 28.20
CA SER A 23 27.28 -5.72 27.53
C SER A 23 25.80 -5.32 27.56
N LEU A 24 25.30 -4.76 28.67
CA LEU A 24 23.92 -4.26 28.74
C LEU A 24 23.72 -3.05 27.82
N PHE A 25 24.69 -2.15 27.71
CA PHE A 25 24.63 -1.01 26.81
C PHE A 25 24.68 -1.44 25.33
N LEU A 26 25.52 -2.42 24.98
CA LEU A 26 25.58 -3.00 23.63
C LEU A 26 24.31 -3.78 23.27
N PHE A 27 23.69 -4.47 24.24
CA PHE A 27 22.41 -5.15 24.04
C PHE A 27 21.25 -4.16 23.87
N ILE A 28 21.26 -3.04 24.60
CA ILE A 28 20.27 -1.95 24.40
C ILE A 28 20.48 -1.29 23.02
N LEU A 29 21.73 -1.09 22.58
CA LEU A 29 22.03 -0.54 21.26
C LEU A 29 21.58 -1.46 20.11
N SER A 30 21.70 -2.78 20.25
CA SER A 30 21.26 -3.74 19.23
C SER A 30 19.74 -3.86 19.15
N VAL A 31 19.02 -3.76 20.27
CA VAL A 31 17.55 -3.76 20.30
C VAL A 31 16.97 -2.51 19.62
N GLN A 32 17.66 -1.37 19.67
CA GLN A 32 17.21 -0.15 18.99
C GLN A 32 17.27 -0.23 17.46
N GLN A 33 18.14 -1.05 16.87
CA GLN A 33 18.23 -1.17 15.40
C GLN A 33 17.03 -1.92 14.79
N VAL A 34 16.38 -2.80 15.56
CA VAL A 34 15.26 -3.61 15.05
C VAL A 34 13.95 -2.81 14.94
N ALA A 35 13.85 -1.66 15.61
CA ALA A 35 12.62 -0.87 15.70
C ALA A 35 12.41 0.13 14.54
N LEU A 36 13.31 0.19 13.54
CA LEU A 36 13.42 1.35 12.64
C LEU A 36 13.09 1.13 11.16
N ALA A 37 12.69 -0.06 10.72
CA ALA A 37 12.33 -0.27 9.31
C ALA A 37 10.82 -0.45 9.14
N GLN A 38 10.03 0.57 9.47
CA GLN A 38 8.69 0.65 8.88
C GLN A 38 8.85 0.90 7.39
N VAL A 39 8.16 0.13 6.53
CA VAL A 39 8.16 0.37 5.08
C VAL A 39 7.70 1.81 4.82
N GLN A 40 8.58 2.60 4.20
CA GLN A 40 8.27 3.96 3.81
C GLN A 40 8.22 4.05 2.29
N SER A 41 7.29 4.86 1.79
CA SER A 41 7.21 5.22 0.38
C SER A 41 7.47 6.70 0.17
N LYS A 42 8.12 7.02 -0.94
CA LYS A 42 8.33 8.37 -1.44
C LYS A 42 7.59 8.56 -2.76
N GLY A 43 6.75 9.60 -2.83
CA GLY A 43 6.16 10.04 -4.09
C GLY A 43 7.22 10.66 -5.01
N ILE A 44 7.19 10.31 -6.29
CA ILE A 44 8.00 10.94 -7.32
C ILE A 44 7.12 11.43 -8.47
N ALA A 45 7.62 12.39 -9.25
CA ALA A 45 6.92 12.88 -10.42
C ALA A 45 6.81 11.76 -11.49
N PRO A 46 5.68 11.66 -12.21
CA PRO A 46 5.54 10.77 -13.37
C PRO A 46 6.69 10.88 -14.39
N SER A 47 7.20 12.08 -14.62
CA SER A 47 8.34 12.34 -15.51
C SER A 47 9.67 11.76 -15.04
N ALA A 48 9.76 11.33 -13.77
CA ALA A 48 10.94 10.71 -13.18
C ALA A 48 10.87 9.16 -13.16
N LEU A 49 9.90 8.56 -13.87
CA LEU A 49 9.83 7.11 -14.03
C LEU A 49 11.07 6.57 -14.75
N PRO A 50 11.68 5.46 -14.28
CA PRO A 50 12.76 4.80 -15.01
C PRO A 50 12.31 4.32 -16.39
N ALA A 51 13.24 4.39 -17.35
CA ALA A 51 13.02 3.84 -18.68
C ALA A 51 12.89 2.31 -18.64
N GLY A 52 12.19 1.74 -19.62
CA GLY A 52 12.06 0.29 -19.79
C GLY A 52 10.94 -0.38 -18.98
N LEU A 53 10.21 0.36 -18.14
CA LEU A 53 9.02 -0.16 -17.48
C LEU A 53 7.86 -0.29 -18.49
N LEU A 54 7.32 -1.51 -18.61
CA LEU A 54 6.20 -1.79 -19.52
C LEU A 54 4.86 -1.59 -18.81
N TYR A 55 4.21 -0.46 -19.10
CA TYR A 55 2.86 -0.12 -18.64
C TYR A 55 2.02 0.48 -19.79
N LYS A 56 0.71 0.51 -19.60
CA LYS A 56 -0.23 1.17 -20.52
C LYS A 56 -0.85 2.39 -19.85
N GLY A 57 -1.12 3.42 -20.64
CA GLY A 57 -1.81 4.62 -20.18
C GLY A 57 -0.89 5.73 -19.69
N LYS A 58 -1.51 6.86 -19.38
CA LYS A 58 -0.85 8.04 -18.83
C LYS A 58 -0.63 7.84 -17.32
N PRO A 59 0.61 7.94 -16.82
CA PRO A 59 0.86 7.83 -15.38
C PRO A 59 0.29 9.01 -14.59
N LEU A 60 -0.29 8.71 -13.44
CA LEU A 60 -0.93 9.67 -12.54
C LEU A 60 -0.10 9.89 -11.28
N GLN A 61 0.16 8.81 -10.54
CA GLN A 61 0.94 8.82 -9.31
C GLN A 61 2.00 7.73 -9.34
N VAL A 62 3.16 8.02 -8.75
CA VAL A 62 4.28 7.08 -8.68
C VAL A 62 4.84 7.09 -7.26
N LEU A 63 5.02 5.90 -6.69
CA LEU A 63 5.61 5.67 -5.38
C LEU A 63 6.86 4.81 -5.53
N GLN A 64 7.97 5.25 -4.96
CA GLN A 64 9.15 4.42 -4.71
C GLN A 64 9.12 3.94 -3.27
N PHE A 65 9.43 2.67 -3.03
CA PHE A 65 9.52 2.13 -1.68
C PHE A 65 10.53 1.00 -1.59
N HIS A 66 11.05 0.80 -0.39
CA HIS A 66 11.93 -0.30 -0.04
C HIS A 66 11.25 -1.13 1.04
N ASP A 67 11.23 -2.44 0.88
CA ASP A 67 10.83 -3.39 1.91
C ASP A 67 11.93 -4.43 2.12
N GLN A 68 11.73 -5.38 3.04
CA GLN A 68 12.77 -6.39 3.35
C GLN A 68 13.18 -7.27 2.16
N THR A 69 12.41 -7.27 1.08
CA THR A 69 12.64 -8.06 -0.13
C THR A 69 13.26 -7.26 -1.28
N GLY A 70 13.34 -5.93 -1.18
CA GLY A 70 14.09 -5.09 -2.11
C GLY A 70 13.47 -3.72 -2.39
N ASP A 71 13.87 -3.16 -3.54
CA ASP A 71 13.38 -1.86 -4.03
C ASP A 71 12.29 -2.03 -5.09
N TYR A 72 11.29 -1.16 -5.01
CA TYR A 72 10.10 -1.22 -5.85
C TYR A 72 9.65 0.15 -6.33
N ILE A 73 8.93 0.12 -7.46
CA ILE A 73 8.17 1.25 -7.99
C ILE A 73 6.74 0.80 -8.17
N ALA A 74 5.80 1.51 -7.54
CA ALA A 74 4.39 1.39 -7.84
C ALA A 74 3.91 2.61 -8.62
N LEU A 75 3.00 2.43 -9.58
CA LEU A 75 2.39 3.54 -10.28
C LEU A 75 0.93 3.26 -10.65
N THR A 76 0.14 4.33 -10.76
CA THR A 76 -1.22 4.30 -11.29
C THR A 76 -1.29 4.99 -12.65
N THR A 77 -2.17 4.52 -13.52
CA THR A 77 -2.37 5.08 -14.87
C THR A 77 -3.85 5.17 -15.20
N GLU A 78 -4.18 6.09 -16.10
CA GLU A 78 -5.47 6.14 -16.79
C GLU A 78 -5.28 5.93 -18.30
N THR A 79 -6.26 5.36 -18.96
CA THR A 79 -6.30 5.22 -20.42
C THR A 79 -7.71 5.47 -20.93
N THR A 80 -7.82 6.29 -21.97
CA THR A 80 -9.04 6.47 -22.76
C THR A 80 -8.68 6.18 -24.20
N THR A 81 -9.14 5.04 -24.71
CA THR A 81 -8.85 4.54 -26.06
C THR A 81 -9.93 4.92 -27.06
N ARG A 82 -11.19 4.88 -26.63
CA ARG A 82 -12.37 5.32 -27.38
C ARG A 82 -13.20 6.28 -26.54
N GLU A 83 -14.08 7.02 -27.21
CA GLU A 83 -14.99 7.97 -26.55
C GLU A 83 -15.95 7.30 -25.56
N ASP A 84 -16.21 6.00 -25.69
CA ASP A 84 -17.10 5.20 -24.86
C ASP A 84 -16.36 4.29 -23.86
N GLU A 85 -15.05 4.49 -23.70
CA GLU A 85 -14.19 3.70 -22.81
C GLU A 85 -13.53 4.58 -21.75
N ALA A 86 -13.23 3.99 -20.60
CA ALA A 86 -12.39 4.60 -19.57
C ALA A 86 -11.74 3.51 -18.71
N HIS A 87 -10.42 3.48 -18.67
CA HIS A 87 -9.67 2.44 -17.97
C HIS A 87 -8.68 3.03 -16.99
N ILE A 88 -8.50 2.31 -15.88
CA ILE A 88 -7.45 2.56 -14.90
C ILE A 88 -6.60 1.31 -14.74
N ALA A 89 -5.33 1.53 -14.40
CA ALA A 89 -4.45 0.45 -14.01
C ALA A 89 -3.52 0.87 -12.88
N ALA A 90 -3.11 -0.10 -12.08
CA ALA A 90 -2.05 0.07 -11.09
C ALA A 90 -1.02 -1.04 -11.27
N TYR A 91 0.25 -0.71 -11.08
CA TYR A 91 1.37 -1.61 -11.32
C TYR A 91 2.32 -1.57 -10.14
N VAL A 92 3.00 -2.70 -9.90
CA VAL A 92 4.23 -2.73 -9.09
C VAL A 92 5.34 -3.43 -9.86
N PHE A 93 6.49 -2.77 -9.89
CA PHE A 93 7.71 -3.23 -10.54
C PHE A 93 8.80 -3.44 -9.50
N GLY A 94 9.60 -4.49 -9.67
CA GLY A 94 10.85 -4.67 -8.94
C GLY A 94 11.99 -3.87 -9.58
N ALA A 95 13.13 -3.77 -8.88
CA ALA A 95 14.32 -3.03 -9.32
C ALA A 95 14.84 -3.41 -10.72
N ASN A 96 14.62 -4.66 -11.16
CA ASN A 96 15.01 -5.14 -12.50
C ASN A 96 13.98 -4.79 -13.61
N GLY A 97 12.94 -4.01 -13.29
CA GLY A 97 11.87 -3.64 -14.21
C GLY A 97 10.81 -4.73 -14.43
N SER A 98 10.91 -5.88 -13.75
CA SER A 98 9.89 -6.92 -13.84
C SER A 98 8.59 -6.44 -13.18
N LYS A 99 7.46 -6.68 -13.87
CA LYS A 99 6.14 -6.38 -13.35
C LYS A 99 5.69 -7.50 -12.40
N LEU A 100 5.59 -7.18 -11.13
CA LEU A 100 5.26 -8.12 -10.05
C LEU A 100 3.75 -8.19 -9.79
N TRP A 101 3.06 -7.06 -9.98
CA TRP A 101 1.62 -6.99 -9.81
C TRP A 101 1.01 -6.01 -10.80
N GLN A 102 -0.23 -6.30 -11.19
CA GLN A 102 -1.05 -5.44 -12.02
C GLN A 102 -2.52 -5.54 -11.60
N LEU A 103 -3.15 -4.37 -11.51
CA LEU A 103 -4.59 -4.19 -11.50
C LEU A 103 -4.97 -3.53 -12.83
N ASN A 104 -5.99 -4.05 -13.49
CA ASN A 104 -6.71 -3.34 -14.55
C ASN A 104 -8.19 -3.39 -14.21
N ASP A 105 -8.87 -2.25 -14.31
CA ASP A 105 -10.32 -2.16 -14.23
C ASP A 105 -10.78 -0.98 -15.10
N GLY A 106 -12.06 -0.93 -15.43
CA GLY A 106 -12.57 0.12 -16.30
C GLY A 106 -13.93 -0.20 -16.86
N ILE A 107 -14.33 0.63 -17.80
CA ILE A 107 -15.61 0.58 -18.47
C ILE A 107 -15.33 0.48 -19.97
N ALA A 108 -16.00 -0.46 -20.61
CA ALA A 108 -16.13 -0.54 -22.05
C ALA A 108 -17.58 -0.28 -22.45
N ASP A 109 -17.78 0.22 -23.68
CA ASP A 109 -19.08 0.35 -24.32
C ASP A 109 -20.10 1.17 -23.51
N CYS A 110 -19.66 2.30 -22.94
CA CYS A 110 -20.52 3.22 -22.20
C CYS A 110 -20.67 4.57 -22.93
N PRO A 111 -21.79 4.79 -23.63
CA PRO A 111 -22.05 6.04 -24.35
C PRO A 111 -22.51 7.20 -23.44
N LEU A 112 -22.51 7.01 -22.13
CA LEU A 112 -23.00 7.95 -21.11
C LEU A 112 -21.84 8.50 -20.27
N ASP A 113 -22.15 9.03 -19.07
CA ASP A 113 -21.15 9.51 -18.14
C ASP A 113 -20.39 8.34 -17.52
N ARG A 114 -19.07 8.38 -17.70
CA ARG A 114 -18.14 7.35 -17.22
C ARG A 114 -17.37 7.86 -16.02
N VAL A 115 -17.29 7.02 -15.01
CA VAL A 115 -16.40 7.17 -13.86
C VAL A 115 -15.45 6.00 -13.88
N ALA A 116 -14.18 6.25 -14.19
CA ALA A 116 -13.10 5.29 -13.97
C ALA A 116 -11.92 6.06 -13.38
N ALA A 117 -11.92 6.24 -12.06
CA ALA A 117 -11.02 7.17 -11.40
C ALA A 117 -10.53 6.64 -10.05
N PHE A 118 -9.26 6.88 -9.76
CA PHE A 118 -8.71 6.62 -8.43
C PHE A 118 -9.26 7.62 -7.42
N VAL A 119 -9.55 7.15 -6.20
CA VAL A 119 -9.92 8.03 -5.10
C VAL A 119 -8.68 8.84 -4.69
N PRO A 120 -8.75 10.19 -4.65
CA PRO A 120 -7.61 11.03 -4.29
C PRO A 120 -6.99 10.63 -2.94
N GLY A 121 -5.66 10.53 -2.92
CA GLY A 121 -4.90 10.18 -1.71
C GLY A 121 -5.03 8.72 -1.25
N SER A 122 -5.69 7.84 -2.02
CA SER A 122 -5.82 6.42 -1.66
C SER A 122 -4.61 5.55 -2.02
N PHE A 123 -3.75 6.02 -2.92
CA PHE A 123 -2.57 5.28 -3.35
C PHE A 123 -1.46 5.42 -2.32
N LYS A 124 -1.23 4.37 -1.53
CA LYS A 124 -0.31 4.39 -0.37
C LYS A 124 0.42 3.06 -0.19
N VAL A 125 1.55 3.10 0.48
CA VAL A 125 2.27 1.91 0.95
C VAL A 125 2.29 1.88 2.46
N THR A 126 2.06 0.71 3.04
CA THR A 126 2.10 0.48 4.50
C THR A 126 2.85 -0.82 4.83
N ASP A 127 3.08 -1.04 6.12
CA ASP A 127 3.43 -2.33 6.74
C ASP A 127 2.62 -2.46 8.04
N LEU A 128 1.31 -2.64 7.89
CA LEU A 128 0.34 -2.69 8.99
C LEU A 128 0.52 -3.94 9.85
N ASN A 129 0.92 -5.05 9.24
CA ASN A 129 1.14 -6.30 9.99
C ASN A 129 2.57 -6.44 10.53
N LYS A 130 3.46 -5.47 10.26
CA LYS A 130 4.84 -5.38 10.77
C LYS A 130 5.69 -6.59 10.40
N ASN A 131 5.47 -7.15 9.21
CA ASN A 131 6.26 -8.27 8.73
C ASN A 131 7.42 -7.81 7.85
N GLY A 132 7.62 -6.50 7.64
CA GLY A 132 8.66 -5.92 6.81
C GLY A 132 8.39 -6.02 5.31
N LYS A 133 7.20 -6.45 4.87
CA LYS A 133 6.76 -6.45 3.47
C LYS A 133 5.84 -5.28 3.21
N ALA A 134 5.98 -4.69 2.04
CA ALA A 134 5.10 -3.62 1.60
C ALA A 134 3.69 -4.12 1.30
N GLU A 135 2.72 -3.36 1.78
CA GLU A 135 1.31 -3.46 1.44
C GLU A 135 0.95 -2.25 0.60
N VAL A 136 0.68 -2.43 -0.70
CA VAL A 136 0.35 -1.33 -1.60
C VAL A 136 -1.16 -1.25 -1.75
N TRP A 137 -1.73 -0.12 -1.38
CA TRP A 137 -3.16 0.17 -1.35
C TRP A 137 -3.57 1.08 -2.49
N VAL A 138 -4.75 0.85 -3.03
CA VAL A 138 -5.41 1.73 -3.98
C VAL A 138 -6.92 1.63 -3.83
N ALA A 139 -7.61 2.78 -3.86
CA ALA A 139 -9.06 2.82 -3.95
C ALA A 139 -9.49 3.54 -5.23
N TYR A 140 -10.59 3.11 -5.83
CA TYR A 140 -11.09 3.68 -7.07
C TYR A 140 -12.59 3.47 -7.24
N ARG A 141 -13.14 4.23 -8.18
CA ARG A 141 -14.55 4.24 -8.55
C ARG A 141 -14.74 3.81 -9.99
N ILE A 142 -15.76 2.99 -10.22
CA ILE A 142 -16.22 2.54 -11.54
C ILE A 142 -17.72 2.81 -11.66
N GLY A 143 -18.18 3.42 -12.74
CA GLY A 143 -19.61 3.59 -13.02
C GLY A 143 -19.89 4.11 -14.43
N CYS A 144 -20.89 3.53 -15.09
CA CYS A 144 -21.45 4.03 -16.35
C CYS A 144 -22.90 4.43 -16.06
N ARG A 145 -23.21 5.73 -16.04
CA ARG A 145 -24.53 6.22 -15.61
C ARG A 145 -25.02 7.35 -16.50
N GLY A 146 -26.34 7.37 -16.73
CA GLY A 146 -27.06 8.50 -17.35
C GLY A 146 -27.98 9.20 -16.36
N ASP A 147 -27.85 8.87 -15.08
CA ASP A 147 -28.66 9.34 -13.97
C ASP A 147 -27.78 9.72 -12.76
N VAL A 148 -28.44 10.18 -11.69
CA VAL A 148 -27.81 10.54 -10.44
C VAL A 148 -27.74 9.31 -9.52
N SER A 149 -26.90 8.35 -9.88
CA SER A 149 -26.68 7.11 -9.12
C SER A 149 -25.25 6.99 -8.59
N PRO A 150 -24.99 6.36 -7.43
CA PRO A 150 -23.63 6.19 -6.91
C PRO A 150 -22.77 5.24 -7.77
N SER A 151 -21.47 5.48 -7.83
CA SER A 151 -20.53 4.56 -8.48
C SER A 151 -20.20 3.36 -7.58
N GLU A 152 -19.66 2.30 -8.19
CA GLU A 152 -18.92 1.29 -7.43
C GLU A 152 -17.75 1.94 -6.69
N LEU A 153 -17.42 1.40 -5.51
CA LEU A 153 -16.21 1.71 -4.75
C LEU A 153 -15.45 0.41 -4.52
N LYS A 154 -14.17 0.39 -4.90
CA LYS A 154 -13.28 -0.76 -4.72
C LYS A 154 -12.02 -0.32 -3.99
N ILE A 155 -11.66 -1.06 -2.95
CA ILE A 155 -10.40 -0.91 -2.20
C ILE A 155 -9.60 -2.18 -2.44
N ILE A 156 -8.43 -2.04 -3.03
CA ILE A 156 -7.54 -3.13 -3.37
C ILE A 156 -6.23 -2.93 -2.62
N MET A 157 -5.70 -4.03 -2.11
CA MET A 157 -4.35 -4.08 -1.57
C MET A 157 -3.62 -5.29 -2.14
N HIS A 158 -2.32 -5.19 -2.33
CA HIS A 158 -1.47 -6.36 -2.51
C HIS A 158 -0.24 -6.33 -1.62
N GLU A 159 0.15 -7.51 -1.14
CA GLU A 159 1.37 -7.81 -0.37
C GLU A 159 2.09 -8.94 -1.11
N GLY A 160 3.22 -8.62 -1.77
CA GLY A 160 3.86 -9.54 -2.70
C GLY A 160 2.90 -10.01 -3.80
N THR A 161 2.67 -11.32 -3.90
CA THR A 161 1.77 -11.95 -4.87
C THR A 161 0.31 -12.06 -4.39
N THR A 162 0.04 -11.73 -3.13
CA THR A 162 -1.31 -11.90 -2.55
C THR A 162 -2.12 -10.63 -2.72
N LYS A 163 -3.30 -10.75 -3.32
CA LYS A 163 -4.26 -9.65 -3.52
C LYS A 163 -5.43 -9.76 -2.54
N TYR A 164 -5.81 -8.63 -1.98
CA TYR A 164 -7.01 -8.45 -1.17
C TYR A 164 -7.91 -7.39 -1.78
N ALA A 165 -9.21 -7.51 -1.54
CA ALA A 165 -10.18 -6.60 -2.12
C ALA A 165 -11.42 -6.44 -1.23
N MET A 166 -11.91 -5.22 -1.13
CA MET A 166 -13.23 -4.87 -0.60
C MET A 166 -13.97 -4.12 -1.71
N ARG A 167 -15.23 -4.49 -1.96
CA ARG A 167 -16.05 -3.92 -3.02
C ARG A 167 -17.44 -3.62 -2.54
N GLY A 168 -18.07 -2.67 -3.20
CA GLY A 168 -19.48 -2.40 -3.07
C GLY A 168 -19.87 -1.17 -3.87
N VAL A 169 -20.99 -0.58 -3.50
CA VAL A 169 -21.51 0.65 -4.07
C VAL A 169 -21.30 1.77 -3.07
N GLY A 170 -20.66 2.87 -3.49
CA GLY A 170 -20.45 4.04 -2.64
C GLY A 170 -21.76 4.77 -2.35
N LYS A 171 -21.69 5.89 -1.64
CA LYS A 171 -22.76 6.88 -1.60
C LYS A 171 -22.43 8.03 -2.53
N LEU A 172 -23.47 8.75 -2.94
CA LEU A 172 -23.35 9.95 -3.73
C LEU A 172 -23.91 11.15 -2.96
N LYS A 173 -23.20 12.27 -2.98
CA LYS A 173 -23.67 13.56 -2.51
C LYS A 173 -23.72 14.51 -3.71
N VAL A 174 -24.86 15.16 -3.92
CA VAL A 174 -25.07 16.15 -4.99
C VAL A 174 -25.35 17.49 -4.33
N GLY A 175 -24.47 18.47 -4.56
CA GLY A 175 -24.46 19.70 -3.77
C GLY A 175 -24.44 19.39 -2.26
N ASN A 176 -25.50 19.76 -1.55
CA ASN A 176 -25.63 19.49 -0.11
C ASN A 176 -26.46 18.24 0.23
N ALA A 177 -27.09 17.58 -0.75
CA ALA A 177 -27.98 16.45 -0.52
C ALA A 177 -27.26 15.11 -0.67
N LEU A 178 -27.28 14.30 0.39
CA LEU A 178 -26.85 12.90 0.33
C LEU A 178 -27.96 12.07 -0.32
N GLN A 179 -27.63 11.38 -1.41
CA GLN A 179 -28.57 10.51 -2.11
C GLN A 179 -28.92 9.27 -1.26
N PRO A 180 -30.14 8.74 -1.37
CA PRO A 180 -30.59 7.60 -0.57
C PRO A 180 -29.88 6.30 -0.95
N ASP A 181 -29.46 6.18 -2.21
CA ASP A 181 -28.91 4.95 -2.76
C ASP A 181 -27.45 4.70 -2.36
N GLY A 182 -27.09 3.41 -2.36
CA GLY A 182 -25.73 2.94 -2.16
C GLY A 182 -25.26 2.94 -0.70
N GLY A 183 -23.94 2.89 -0.53
CA GLY A 183 -23.29 2.67 0.77
C GLY A 183 -23.24 1.20 1.19
N THR A 184 -23.49 0.28 0.27
CA THR A 184 -23.53 -1.16 0.53
C THR A 184 -22.18 -1.80 0.16
N MET A 185 -21.55 -2.45 1.13
CA MET A 185 -20.40 -3.32 0.88
C MET A 185 -20.90 -4.68 0.38
N THR A 186 -20.54 -5.07 -0.84
CA THR A 186 -20.97 -6.33 -1.48
C THR A 186 -19.99 -7.47 -1.26
N SER A 187 -18.71 -7.17 -1.04
CA SER A 187 -17.70 -8.18 -0.72
C SER A 187 -16.57 -7.61 0.14
N ASN A 188 -16.08 -8.44 1.05
CA ASN A 188 -14.87 -8.16 1.84
C ASN A 188 -13.94 -9.37 1.80
N GLY A 189 -12.78 -9.22 1.17
CA GLY A 189 -11.73 -10.23 1.02
C GLY A 189 -10.60 -10.12 2.05
N PHE A 190 -10.63 -9.13 2.94
CA PHE A 190 -9.60 -8.94 3.96
C PHE A 190 -9.81 -9.91 5.12
N ARG A 191 -8.88 -10.85 5.31
CA ARG A 191 -8.97 -11.90 6.35
C ARG A 191 -8.06 -11.64 7.55
N LYS A 192 -6.91 -10.99 7.35
CA LYS A 192 -6.04 -10.57 8.45
C LYS A 192 -6.68 -9.38 9.17
N SER A 193 -6.72 -9.41 10.50
CA SER A 193 -7.40 -8.38 11.31
C SER A 193 -6.89 -6.97 11.01
N ALA A 194 -5.57 -6.75 11.01
CA ALA A 194 -4.98 -5.44 10.72
C ALA A 194 -5.40 -4.89 9.35
N PHE A 195 -5.44 -5.76 8.33
CA PHE A 195 -5.81 -5.37 6.97
C PHE A 195 -7.31 -5.07 6.88
N ASN A 196 -8.13 -5.89 7.53
CA ASN A 196 -9.57 -5.68 7.56
C ASN A 196 -9.93 -4.36 8.25
N THR A 197 -9.34 -4.09 9.41
CA THR A 197 -9.55 -2.83 10.14
C THR A 197 -9.16 -1.62 9.29
N HIS A 198 -8.03 -1.69 8.58
CA HIS A 198 -7.63 -0.59 7.72
C HIS A 198 -8.56 -0.44 6.49
N ALA A 199 -8.94 -1.54 5.86
CA ALA A 199 -9.88 -1.51 4.74
C ALA A 199 -11.25 -0.92 5.14
N GLU A 200 -11.76 -1.24 6.33
CA GLU A 200 -12.99 -0.65 6.86
C GLU A 200 -12.85 0.86 7.14
N GLN A 201 -11.69 1.32 7.61
CA GLN A 201 -11.40 2.75 7.77
C GLN A 201 -11.40 3.47 6.42
N LEU A 202 -10.71 2.90 5.41
CA LEU A 202 -10.70 3.44 4.06
C LEU A 202 -12.10 3.43 3.44
N TRP A 203 -12.90 2.39 3.66
CA TRP A 203 -14.28 2.31 3.19
C TRP A 203 -15.11 3.46 3.73
N LYS A 204 -15.05 3.72 5.04
CA LYS A 204 -15.75 4.85 5.67
C LYS A 204 -15.25 6.19 5.14
N ALA A 205 -13.93 6.35 5.00
CA ALA A 205 -13.31 7.59 4.54
C ALA A 205 -13.66 7.93 3.08
N TYR A 206 -13.80 6.91 2.23
CA TYR A 206 -14.03 7.07 0.80
C TYR A 206 -15.46 6.77 0.36
N LEU A 207 -16.36 6.52 1.32
CA LEU A 207 -17.72 6.07 1.06
C LEU A 207 -18.47 7.02 0.12
N VAL A 208 -18.36 8.32 0.37
CA VAL A 208 -19.14 9.36 -0.30
C VAL A 208 -18.35 9.94 -1.47
N GLU A 209 -18.91 9.79 -2.68
CA GLU A 209 -18.57 10.55 -3.87
C GLU A 209 -19.29 11.91 -3.80
N VAL A 210 -18.62 12.99 -4.18
CA VAL A 210 -19.23 14.32 -4.26
C VAL A 210 -19.32 14.74 -5.72
N MET A 211 -20.53 15.03 -6.18
CA MET A 211 -20.80 15.73 -7.43
C MET A 211 -21.10 17.18 -7.09
N GLU A 212 -20.24 18.07 -7.58
CA GLU A 212 -20.38 19.53 -7.43
C GLU A 212 -21.50 20.10 -8.31
#